data_AF-A0A345PMB8-F1
#
_entry.id   AF-A0A345PMB8-F1
#
_cell.length_a   1.000
_cell.length_b   1.000
_cell.length_c   1.000
_cell.angle_alpha   90.00
_cell.angle_beta   90.00
_cell.angle_gamma   90.00
#
_symmetry.space_group_name_H-M   'P 1'
#
loop_
_entity.id
_entity.type
_entity.pdbx_description
1 polymer ?
#
loop_
_entity_poly.entity_id
_entity_poly.type
_entity_poly.pdbx_seq_one_letter_code
_entity_poly.pdbx_strand_id
1 'polypeptide(L)'
;MFYAIVLFIVAGIAEIGGGYLIWLWLREGKPFYWGIVGGIALALYGVVATFQTFPSFGRVYAAYGGVFVVLSVLWGWGIDRKTPDLYDWVGAGICLIGVSVILFAPRH
;
A
#
# COMPACT_ATOMS: atom_id res chain seq x y z
N MET A 1 -9.94 -16.75 -1.07
CA MET A 1 -8.48 -16.54 -1.15
C MET A 1 -8.10 -15.65 -2.34
N PHE A 2 -8.30 -16.09 -3.59
CA PHE A 2 -7.90 -15.33 -4.80
C PHE A 2 -8.54 -13.93 -4.91
N TYR A 3 -9.86 -13.82 -4.67
CA TYR A 3 -10.57 -12.53 -4.69
C TYR A 3 -9.98 -11.49 -3.72
N ALA A 4 -9.63 -11.91 -2.51
CA ALA A 4 -9.00 -11.02 -1.52
C ALA A 4 -7.61 -10.55 -1.96
N ILE A 5 -6.81 -11.44 -2.55
CA ILE A 5 -5.47 -11.10 -3.08
C ILE A 5 -5.57 -10.07 -4.20
N VAL A 6 -6.51 -10.24 -5.13
CA VAL A 6 -6.75 -9.28 -6.20
C VAL A 6 -7.17 -7.92 -5.64
N LEU A 7 -8.08 -7.89 -4.67
CA LEU A 7 -8.47 -6.65 -3.98
C LEU A 7 -7.29 -6.00 -3.25
N PHE A 8 -6.39 -6.79 -2.63
CA PHE A 8 -5.18 -6.28 -1.99
C PHE A 8 -4.27 -5.55 -2.98
N ILE A 9 -4.03 -6.16 -4.15
CA ILE A 9 -3.17 -5.58 -5.18
C ILE A 9 -3.80 -4.30 -5.74
N VAL A 10 -5.09 -4.33 -6.08
CA VAL A 10 -5.81 -3.16 -6.60
C VAL A 10 -5.81 -2.02 -5.58
N ALA A 11 -6.09 -2.32 -4.32
CA ALA A 11 -6.04 -1.35 -3.23
C ALA A 11 -4.64 -0.74 -3.08
N GLY A 12 -3.58 -1.55 -3.12
CA GLY A 12 -2.21 -1.07 -3.01
C GLY A 12 -1.77 -0.20 -4.18
N ILE A 13 -2.17 -0.54 -5.40
CA ILE A 13 -1.91 0.30 -6.58
C ILE A 13 -2.67 1.63 -6.47
N ALA A 14 -3.93 1.59 -6.04
CA ALA A 14 -4.75 2.79 -5.87
C ALA A 14 -4.20 3.71 -4.76
N GLU A 15 -3.73 3.14 -3.65
CA GLU A 15 -3.15 3.90 -2.54
C GLU A 15 -1.79 4.52 -2.90
N ILE A 16 -0.82 3.68 -3.29
CA ILE A 16 0.54 4.14 -3.58
C ILE A 16 0.54 5.02 -4.84
N GLY A 17 -0.20 4.61 -5.88
CA GLY A 17 -0.41 5.40 -7.07
C GLY A 17 -1.10 6.72 -6.75
N GLY A 18 -2.19 6.72 -5.99
CA GLY A 18 -2.89 7.93 -5.59
C GLY A 18 -2.00 8.91 -4.83
N GLY A 19 -1.25 8.41 -3.84
CA GLY A 19 -0.27 9.19 -3.09
C GLY A 19 0.85 9.74 -3.97
N TYR A 20 1.36 8.94 -4.91
CA TYR A 20 2.39 9.36 -5.86
C TYR A 20 1.91 10.46 -6.80
N LEU A 21 0.67 10.39 -7.30
CA LEU A 21 0.11 11.45 -8.17
C LEU A 21 -0.06 12.78 -7.41
N ILE A 22 -0.42 12.73 -6.13
CA ILE A 22 -0.45 13.91 -5.26
C ILE A 22 0.96 14.44 -5.00
N TRP A 23 1.94 13.56 -4.77
CA TRP A 23 3.34 13.94 -4.64
C TRP A 23 3.86 14.67 -5.88
N LEU A 24 3.57 14.16 -7.08
CA LEU A 24 3.90 14.81 -8.35
C LEU A 24 3.31 16.21 -8.44
N TRP A 25 2.04 16.38 -8.03
CA TRP A 25 1.39 17.69 -8.03
C TRP A 25 2.04 18.66 -7.04
N LEU A 26 2.18 18.28 -5.77
CA LEU A 26 2.62 19.20 -4.71
C LEU A 26 4.13 19.41 -4.67
N ARG A 27 4.94 18.38 -4.93
CA ARG A 27 6.41 18.45 -4.83
C ARG A 27 7.12 18.63 -6.17
N GLU A 28 6.60 18.09 -7.26
CA GLU A 28 7.22 18.23 -8.59
C GLU A 28 6.60 19.33 -9.45
N GLY A 29 5.62 20.07 -8.91
CA GLY A 29 4.97 21.17 -9.62
C GLY A 29 4.16 20.72 -10.84
N LYS A 30 3.77 19.44 -10.90
CA LYS A 30 2.92 18.94 -11.99
C LYS A 30 1.54 19.61 -11.93
N PRO A 31 0.77 19.59 -13.03
CA PRO A 31 -0.54 20.23 -13.06
C PRO A 31 -1.53 19.68 -12.02
N PHE A 32 -2.47 20.53 -11.59
CA PHE A 32 -3.45 20.20 -10.54
C PHE A 32 -4.31 18.95 -10.82
N TYR A 33 -4.53 18.59 -12.09
CA TYR A 33 -5.29 17.41 -12.46
C TYR A 33 -4.63 16.10 -11.96
N TRP A 34 -3.30 16.06 -11.81
CA TRP A 34 -2.60 14.93 -11.20
C TRP A 34 -3.01 14.76 -9.74
N GLY A 35 -3.11 15.87 -8.99
CA GLY A 35 -3.60 15.86 -7.60
C GLY A 35 -5.05 15.40 -7.49
N ILE A 36 -5.93 15.85 -8.40
CA ILE A 36 -7.33 15.42 -8.42
C ILE A 36 -7.46 13.92 -8.71
N VAL A 37 -6.77 13.43 -9.75
CA VAL A 37 -6.79 11.99 -10.08
C VAL A 37 -6.22 11.17 -8.93
N GLY A 38 -5.15 11.66 -8.29
CA GLY A 38 -4.59 11.03 -7.10
C GLY A 38 -5.57 10.97 -5.93
N GLY A 39 -6.28 12.07 -5.66
CA GLY A 39 -7.32 12.12 -4.62
C GLY A 39 -8.49 11.16 -4.91
N ILE A 40 -8.93 11.08 -6.16
CA ILE A 40 -9.96 10.12 -6.57
C ILE A 40 -9.47 8.67 -6.38
N ALA A 41 -8.22 8.37 -6.75
CA ALA A 41 -7.63 7.05 -6.54
C ALA A 41 -7.58 6.67 -5.05
N LEU A 42 -7.21 7.61 -4.16
CA LEU A 42 -7.22 7.40 -2.72
C LEU A 42 -8.64 7.16 -2.17
N ALA A 43 -9.64 7.90 -2.66
CA ALA A 43 -11.03 7.68 -2.29
C ALA A 43 -11.53 6.29 -2.74
N LEU A 44 -11.18 5.89 -3.97
CA LEU A 44 -11.49 4.56 -4.49
C LEU A 44 -10.80 3.45 -3.71
N TYR A 45 -9.55 3.65 -3.29
CA TYR A 45 -8.86 2.73 -2.39
C TYR A 45 -9.69 2.46 -1.12
N GLY A 46 -10.18 3.52 -0.46
CA GLY A 46 -11.02 3.36 0.73
C GLY A 46 -12.26 2.51 0.47
N VAL A 47 -12.88 2.65 -0.71
CA VAL A 47 -14.02 1.83 -1.13
C VAL A 47 -13.61 0.38 -1.43
N VAL A 48 -12.48 0.16 -2.09
CA VAL A 48 -11.96 -1.20 -2.38
C VAL A 48 -11.61 -1.93 -1.08
N ALA A 49 -11.05 -1.23 -0.10
CA ALA A 49 -10.68 -1.79 1.20
C ALA A 49 -11.90 -2.29 1.99
N THR A 50 -13.09 -1.69 1.84
CA THR A 50 -14.30 -2.14 2.54
C THR A 50 -14.86 -3.45 1.98
N PHE A 51 -14.56 -3.80 0.72
CA PHE A 51 -14.97 -5.07 0.13
C PHE A 51 -14.16 -6.27 0.63
N GLN A 52 -13.12 -6.06 1.45
CA GLN A 52 -12.38 -7.17 2.03
C GLN A 52 -13.17 -7.91 3.11
N THR A 53 -13.42 -9.18 2.82
CA THR A 53 -14.17 -10.10 3.68
C THR A 53 -13.26 -10.75 4.73
N PHE A 54 -12.66 -9.96 5.61
CA PHE A 54 -11.82 -10.45 6.71
C PHE A 54 -12.47 -10.19 8.08
N PRO A 55 -12.19 -11.00 9.12
CA PRO A 55 -12.98 -11.00 10.35
C PRO A 55 -12.79 -9.76 11.25
N SER A 56 -11.75 -8.95 11.03
CA SER A 56 -11.44 -7.80 11.89
C SER A 56 -10.76 -6.69 11.10
N PHE A 57 -11.39 -5.51 11.10
CA PHE A 57 -10.91 -4.29 10.44
C PHE A 57 -9.44 -3.97 10.75
N GLY A 58 -9.05 -4.03 12.03
CA GLY A 58 -7.67 -3.72 12.44
C GLY A 58 -6.64 -4.73 11.92
N ARG A 59 -7.01 -6.00 11.77
CA ARG A 59 -6.11 -7.04 11.25
C ARG A 59 -5.96 -6.94 9.74
N VAL A 60 -7.02 -6.55 9.05
CA VAL A 60 -7.00 -6.24 7.61
C VAL A 60 -6.04 -5.10 7.33
N TYR A 61 -6.18 -3.99 8.06
CA TYR A 61 -5.30 -2.85 7.91
C TYR A 61 -3.85 -3.16 8.28
N ALA A 62 -3.61 -4.01 9.29
CA ALA A 62 -2.27 -4.48 9.60
C ALA A 62 -1.66 -5.32 8.45
N ALA A 63 -2.44 -6.24 7.87
CA ALA A 63 -2.01 -7.02 6.70
C ALA A 63 -1.71 -6.11 5.50
N TYR A 64 -2.59 -5.13 5.24
CA TYR A 64 -2.41 -4.11 4.22
C TYR A 64 -1.11 -3.34 4.40
N GLY A 65 -0.81 -2.88 5.62
CA GLY A 65 0.44 -2.18 5.92
C GLY A 65 1.68 -2.97 5.51
N GLY A 66 1.70 -4.28 5.77
CA GLY A 66 2.82 -5.14 5.35
C GLY A 66 2.94 -5.25 3.83
N VAL A 67 1.83 -5.46 3.14
CA VAL A 67 1.79 -5.54 1.67
C VAL A 67 2.19 -4.21 1.04
N PHE A 68 1.76 -3.08 1.60
CA PHE A 68 2.07 -1.75 1.10
C PHE A 68 3.53 -1.36 1.29
N VAL A 69 4.19 -1.82 2.34
CA VAL A 69 5.64 -1.61 2.49
C VAL A 69 6.39 -2.29 1.33
N VAL A 70 6.09 -3.56 1.05
CA VAL A 70 6.70 -4.28 -0.08
C VAL A 70 6.36 -3.62 -1.41
N LEU A 71 5.09 -3.27 -1.60
CA LEU A 71 4.62 -2.65 -2.83
C LEU A 71 5.21 -1.25 -3.03
N SER A 72 5.48 -0.49 -1.97
CA SER A 72 6.14 0.83 -2.03
C SER A 72 7.59 0.71 -2.45
N VAL A 73 8.31 -0.29 -1.92
CA VAL A 73 9.69 -0.59 -2.34
C VAL A 73 9.73 -0.99 -3.83
N LEU A 74 8.80 -1.85 -4.27
CA LEU A 74 8.68 -2.24 -5.67
C LEU A 74 8.27 -1.06 -6.58
N TRP A 75 7.39 -0.18 -6.11
CA TRP A 75 6.97 1.02 -6.83
C TRP A 75 8.13 2.00 -6.99
N GLY A 76 8.90 2.25 -5.93
CA GLY A 76 10.13 3.06 -5.99
C GLY A 76 11.15 2.48 -6.96
N TRP A 77 11.27 1.16 -7.01
CA TRP A 77 12.16 0.49 -7.96
C TRP A 77 11.69 0.61 -9.42
N GLY A 78 10.40 0.34 -9.67
CA GLY A 78 9.86 0.30 -11.03
C GLY A 78 9.58 1.67 -11.63
N ILE A 79 8.98 2.59 -10.85
CA ILE A 79 8.48 3.88 -11.34
C ILE A 79 9.46 5.01 -11.02
N ASP A 80 9.99 5.06 -9.80
CA ASP A 80 10.98 6.10 -9.41
C ASP A 80 12.42 5.72 -9.84
N ARG A 81 12.61 4.54 -10.44
CA ARG A 81 13.91 3.96 -10.87
C ARG A 81 15.00 3.98 -9.79
N LYS A 82 14.62 4.12 -8.52
CA LYS A 82 15.57 4.05 -7.41
C LYS A 82 15.79 2.59 -7.06
N THR A 83 17.01 2.12 -7.23
CA THR A 83 17.40 0.78 -6.79
C THR A 83 17.20 0.70 -5.28
N PRO A 84 16.36 -0.22 -4.78
CA PRO A 84 16.14 -0.36 -3.35
C PRO A 84 17.43 -0.78 -2.67
N ASP A 85 17.77 -0.11 -1.58
CA ASP A 85 18.99 -0.38 -0.83
C ASP A 85 18.82 -1.64 0.03
N LEU A 86 19.93 -2.22 0.49
CA LEU A 86 19.93 -3.35 1.41
C LEU A 86 19.11 -3.02 2.68
N TYR A 87 19.16 -1.77 3.13
CA TYR A 87 18.38 -1.28 4.27
C TYR A 87 16.86 -1.26 4.00
N ASP A 88 16.43 -0.98 2.77
CA ASP A 88 15.01 -1.01 2.40
C ASP A 88 14.46 -2.44 2.46
N TRP A 89 15.25 -3.40 2.00
CA TRP A 89 14.89 -4.83 2.06
C TRP A 89 14.84 -5.35 3.50
N VAL A 90 15.82 -4.99 4.33
CA VAL A 90 15.83 -5.35 5.76
C VAL A 90 14.65 -4.71 6.48
N GLY A 91 14.38 -3.42 6.23
CA GLY A 91 13.24 -2.71 6.78
C GLY A 91 11.90 -3.34 6.38
N ALA A 92 11.75 -3.69 5.10
CA ALA A 92 10.58 -4.41 4.61
C ALA A 92 10.40 -5.77 5.32
N GLY A 93 11.50 -6.50 5.51
CA GLY A 93 11.51 -7.76 6.27
C GLY A 93 11.02 -7.57 7.71
N ILE A 94 11.50 -6.55 8.42
CA ILE A 94 11.08 -6.24 9.80
C ILE A 94 9.59 -5.90 9.85
N CYS A 95 9.09 -5.08 8.91
CA CYS A 95 7.67 -4.74 8.81
C CYS A 95 6.80 -5.98 8.57
N LEU A 96 7.23 -6.88 7.68
CA LEU A 96 6.52 -8.14 7.42
C LEU A 96 6.48 -9.06 8.64
N ILE A 97 7.58 -9.13 9.41
CA ILE A 97 7.62 -9.87 10.67
C ILE A 97 6.62 -9.26 11.67
N GLY A 98 6.61 -7.94 11.83
CA GLY A 98 5.67 -7.24 12.72
C GLY A 98 4.21 -7.52 12.35
N VAL A 99 3.88 -7.48 11.06
CA VAL A 99 2.53 -7.82 10.55
C VAL A 99 2.20 -9.29 10.79
N SER A 100 3.15 -10.19 10.60
CA SER A 100 2.98 -11.62 10.87
C SER A 100 2.67 -11.87 12.34
N VAL A 101 3.33 -11.17 13.26
CA VAL A 101 3.00 -11.22 14.69
C VAL A 101 1.57 -10.74 14.94
N ILE A 102 1.14 -9.64 14.34
CA ILE A 102 -0.22 -9.10 14.53
C ILE A 102 -1.30 -10.06 14.02
N LEU A 103 -1.02 -10.75 12.91
CA LEU A 103 -1.96 -11.68 12.27
C LEU A 103 -2.00 -13.06 12.94
N PHE A 104 -0.84 -13.62 13.27
CA PHE A 104 -0.69 -15.00 13.72
C PHE A 104 -0.52 -15.15 15.24
N ALA A 105 -0.35 -14.06 16.00
CA ALA A 105 -0.26 -14.18 17.46
C ALA A 105 -1.53 -14.83 18.02
N PRO A 106 -1.41 -16.03 18.64
CA PRO A 106 -2.54 -16.70 19.26
C PRO A 106 -2.99 -15.86 20.45
N ARG A 107 -4.30 -15.63 20.52
CA ARG A 107 -4.93 -14.93 21.63
C ARG A 107 -6.01 -15.86 22.16
N HIS A 108 -5.79 -16.34 23.38
CA HIS A 108 -6.83 -16.93 24.20
C HIS A 108 -7.89 -15.89 24.52
#